data_AF-A0A3C0VQ73-F1
#
_entry.id   AF-A0A3C0VQ73-F1
#
_cell.length_a   1.000
_cell.length_b   1.000
_cell.length_c   1.000
_cell.angle_alpha   90.00
_cell.angle_beta   90.00
_cell.angle_gamma   90.00
#
_symmetry.space_group_name_H-M   'P 1'
#
loop_
_entity.id
_entity.type
_entity.pdbx_description
1 polymer ?
#
loop_
_entity_poly.entity_id
_entity_poly.type
_entity_poly.pdbx_seq_one_letter_code
_entity_poly.pdbx_strand_id
1 'polypeptide(L)' 'MRTRITLACTVCQQRNYDTTKDKKNHPDRMETNKYCRFCKK' A
#
# COMPACT_ATOMS: atom_id res chain seq x y z
N MET A 1 13.06 -6.56 9.97
CA MET A 1 13.02 -5.11 10.34
C MET A 1 11.74 -4.57 9.73
N ARG A 2 10.77 -4.17 10.54
CA ARG A 2 9.49 -3.68 10.02
C ARG A 2 9.61 -2.21 9.64
N THR A 3 9.39 -1.90 8.37
CA THR A 3 9.35 -0.53 7.87
C THR A 3 7.90 -0.14 7.59
N ARG A 4 7.51 1.07 7.96
CA ARG A 4 6.23 1.64 7.52
C ARG A 4 6.29 1.92 6.02
N ILE A 5 5.27 1.49 5.30
CA ILE A 5 5.07 1.74 3.89
C ILE A 5 3.69 2.35 3.69
N THR A 6 3.58 3.27 2.75
CA THR A 6 2.31 3.89 2.39
C THR A 6 1.84 3.28 1.08
N LEU A 7 0.60 2.79 1.05
CA LEU A 7 -0.04 2.24 -0.13
C LEU A 7 -0.66 3.38 -0.93
N ALA A 8 -0.29 3.45 -2.21
CA ALA A 8 -0.87 4.36 -3.18
C ALA A 8 -1.88 3.60 -4.06
N CYS A 9 -3.03 4.20 -4.31
CA CYS A 9 -3.98 3.68 -5.30
C CYS A 9 -3.38 3.83 -6.70
N THR A 10 -3.52 2.82 -7.56
CA THR A 10 -3.01 2.88 -8.95
C THR A 10 -3.82 3.80 -9.85
N VAL A 11 -5.07 4.11 -9.48
CA VAL A 11 -6.00 4.93 -10.28
C VAL A 11 -5.87 6.40 -9.92
N CYS A 12 -6.14 6.77 -8.67
CA CYS A 12 -6.11 8.17 -8.23
C CYS A 12 -4.75 8.61 -7.68
N GLN A 13 -3.76 7.71 -7.59
CA GLN A 13 -2.42 7.96 -7.02
C GLN A 13 -2.42 8.47 -5.58
N GLN A 14 -3.60 8.48 -4.94
CA GLN A 14 -3.77 8.93 -3.58
C GLN A 14 -3.18 7.92 -2.60
N ARG A 15 -2.42 8.42 -1.64
CA ARG A 15 -1.85 7.65 -0.53
C ARG A 15 -2.90 7.54 0.57
N ASN A 16 -3.55 6.38 0.65
CA ASN A 16 -4.76 6.22 1.48
C ASN A 16 -4.55 5.33 2.71
N TYR A 17 -3.48 4.54 2.74
CA TYR A 17 -3.25 3.57 3.81
C TYR A 17 -1.78 3.51 4.18
N ASP A 18 -1.50 3.57 5.47
CA ASP A 18 -0.20 3.23 6.03
C ASP A 18 -0.23 1.81 6.56
N THR A 19 0.75 1.01 6.14
CA THR A 19 0.92 -0.37 6.59
C THR A 19 2.37 -0.60 6.98
N THR A 20 2.68 -1.73 7.60
CA THR A 20 4.05 -2.11 7.88
C THR A 20 4.39 -3.35 7.07
N LYS A 21 5.58 -3.36 6.45
CA LYS A 21 6.10 -4.51 5.73
C LYS A 21 7.47 -4.86 6.30
N ASP A 22 7.75 -6.15 6.43
CA ASP A 22 9.12 -6.60 6.66
C ASP A 22 9.84 -6.73 5.31
N LYS A 23 10.74 -5.79 5.03
CA LYS A 23 11.50 -5.75 3.78
C LYS A 23 12.44 -6.95 3.62
N LYS A 24 12.82 -7.61 4.73
CA LYS A 24 13.74 -8.76 4.70
C LYS A 24 13.05 -10.01 4.14
N ASN A 25 11.81 -10.26 4.56
CA ASN A 25 11.06 -11.45 4.15
C ASN A 25 10.29 -11.24 2.84
N HIS A 26 9.90 -10.00 2.56
CA HIS A 26 9.20 -9.65 1.33
C HIS A 26 9.93 -8.48 0.66
N PRO A 27 10.92 -8.73 -0.21
CA PRO A 27 11.60 -7.67 -0.94
C PRO A 27 10.68 -7.03 -1.99
N ASP A 28 9.78 -7.82 -2.59
CA ASP A 28 8.95 -7.43 -3.73
C ASP A 28 7.93 -6.32 -3.43
N ARG A 29 7.49 -5.62 -4.48
CA ARG A 29 6.47 -4.59 -4.36
C ARG A 29 5.16 -5.21 -3.86
N MET A 30 4.63 -4.67 -2.76
CA MET A 30 3.39 -5.16 -2.18
C MET A 30 2.19 -4.54 -2.91
N GLU A 31 1.42 -5.37 -3.59
CA GLU A 31 0.19 -4.98 -4.28
C GLU A 31 -1.00 -5.58 -3.54
N THR A 32 -1.95 -4.75 -3.13
CA THR A 32 -3.13 -5.20 -2.40
C THR A 32 -4.37 -4.50 -2.94
N ASN A 33 -5.43 -5.26 -3.16
CA ASN A 33 -6.73 -4.72 -3.57
C ASN A 33 -7.46 -4.22 -2.33
N LYS A 34 -7.28 -2.92 -2.03
CA LYS A 34 -7.99 -2.22 -0.96
C LYS A 34 -8.96 -1.21 -1.55
N TYR A 35 -10.09 -1.06 -0.88
CA TYR A 35 -11.08 -0.04 -1.20
C TYR A 35 -10.46 1.36 -1.14
N CYS A 36 -10.62 2.13 -2.19
CA CYS A 36 -10.24 3.52 -2.27
C CYS A 36 -11.48 4.40 -2.13
N ARG A 37 -11.56 5.16 -1.02
CA ARG A 37 -12.69 6.08 -0.75
C ARG A 37 -12.93 7.11 -1.87
N PHE A 38 -11.88 7.55 -2.55
CA PHE A 38 -11.97 8.53 -3.64
C PHE A 38 -12.53 7.93 -4.93
N CYS A 39 -12.07 6.73 -5.31
CA CYS A 39 -12.55 6.03 -6.49
C CYS A 39 -13.87 5.27 -6.24
N LYS A 40 -14.27 5.11 -4.97
CA LYS A 40 -15.40 4.28 -4.51
C LYS A 40 -15.31 2.83 -5.02
N LYS A 41 -14.08 2.34 -5.21
CA LYS A 41 -13.72 1.00 -5.67
C LYS A 41 -12.59 0.48 -4.82
#